data_AF-A0A956I3H4-F1
#
_entry.id   AF-A0A956I3H4-F1
#
_cell.length_a   1.000
_cell.length_b   1.000
_cell.length_c   1.000
_cell.angle_alpha   90.00
_cell.angle_beta   90.00
_cell.angle_gamma   90.00
#
_symmetry.space_group_name_H-M   'P 1'
#
loop_
_entity.id
_entity.type
_entity.pdbx_description
1 polymer ?
#
loop_
_entity_poly.entity_id
_entity_poly.type
_entity_poly.pdbx_seq_one_letter_code
_entity_poly.pdbx_strand_id
1 'polypeptide(L)'
;MFTQPLFVVGVALTAIGFVTFATVIFSKGGFSRMRQFGVMRAVLRGDHGSGTRVVFLVALVAMLVGSGLTFAGVGAADAARLEACGARCRDLGYPDHRIGPNSDRDDADRTTWFVACICEGADRPPTELRAEGL
;
A
#
# COMPACT_ATOMS: atom_id res chain seq x y z
N MET A 1 2.34 -5.16 -12.38
CA MET A 1 2.15 -3.69 -12.47
C MET A 1 0.90 -3.33 -11.66
N PHE A 2 1.00 -2.47 -10.63
CA PHE A 2 -0.13 -2.11 -9.76
C PHE A 2 -1.09 -1.14 -10.48
N THR A 3 -1.91 -1.64 -11.41
CA THR A 3 -2.95 -0.88 -12.12
C THR A 3 -4.32 -0.96 -11.45
N GLN A 4 -4.37 -1.46 -10.21
CA GLN A 4 -5.60 -1.50 -9.43
C GLN A 4 -6.13 -0.07 -9.23
N PRO A 5 -7.34 0.25 -9.74
CA PRO A 5 -7.85 1.63 -9.72
C PRO A 5 -7.96 2.16 -8.28
N LEU A 6 -8.27 1.29 -7.33
CA LEU A 6 -8.34 1.63 -5.90
C LEU A 6 -6.98 2.08 -5.34
N PHE A 7 -5.88 1.43 -5.75
CA PHE A 7 -4.54 1.83 -5.32
C PHE A 7 -4.18 3.22 -5.86
N VAL A 8 -4.39 3.45 -7.16
CA VAL A 8 -4.06 4.74 -7.80
C VAL A 8 -4.88 5.88 -7.21
N VAL A 9 -6.19 5.67 -7.04
CA VAL A 9 -7.08 6.66 -6.40
C VAL A 9 -6.67 6.91 -4.95
N GLY A 10 -6.32 5.85 -4.21
CA GLY A 10 -5.85 5.95 -2.83
C GLY A 10 -4.58 6.80 -2.70
N VAL A 11 -3.58 6.52 -3.54
CA VAL A 11 -2.31 7.29 -3.57
C VAL A 11 -2.58 8.75 -3.94
N ALA A 12 -3.38 9.00 -4.96
CA ALA A 12 -3.72 10.36 -5.38
C ALA A 12 -4.43 11.15 -4.27
N LEU A 13 -5.42 10.54 -3.61
CA LEU A 13 -6.18 11.19 -2.54
C LEU A 13 -5.30 11.47 -1.31
N THR A 14 -4.42 10.53 -0.96
CA THR A 14 -3.43 10.73 0.12
C THR A 14 -2.47 11.86 -0.21
N ALA A 15 -1.94 11.90 -1.43
CA ALA A 15 -1.01 12.96 -1.86
C ALA A 15 -1.67 14.34 -1.84
N ILE A 16 -2.89 14.46 -2.37
CA ILE A 16 -3.66 15.71 -2.35
C ILE A 16 -3.97 16.14 -0.92
N GLY A 17 -4.41 15.22 -0.07
CA GLY A 17 -4.66 15.48 1.35
C GLY A 17 -3.40 15.95 2.08
N PHE A 18 -2.27 15.30 1.84
CA PHE A 18 -0.98 15.68 2.44
C PHE A 18 -0.51 17.06 1.99
N VAL A 19 -0.54 17.34 0.68
CA VAL A 19 -0.17 18.66 0.15
C VAL A 19 -1.06 19.73 0.75
N THR A 20 -2.37 19.52 0.78
CA THR A 20 -3.34 20.47 1.36
C THR A 20 -3.06 20.72 2.85
N PHE A 21 -2.84 19.66 3.61
CA PHE A 21 -2.48 19.72 5.03
C PHE A 21 -1.18 20.50 5.25
N ALA A 22 -0.14 20.18 4.48
CA ALA A 22 1.15 20.84 4.55
C ALA A 22 1.03 22.33 4.22
N THR A 23 0.31 22.69 3.16
CA THR A 23 0.05 24.09 2.78
C THR A 23 -0.66 24.86 3.91
N VAL A 24 -1.66 24.26 4.57
CA VAL A 24 -2.34 24.89 5.71
C VAL A 24 -1.36 25.13 6.88
N ILE A 25 -0.52 24.15 7.22
CA ILE A 25 0.44 24.30 8.32
C ILE A 25 1.53 25.32 8.00
N PHE A 26 2.13 25.25 6.80
CA PHE A 26 3.22 26.15 6.41
C PHE A 26 2.75 27.59 6.21
N SER A 27 1.57 27.80 5.61
CA SER A 27 0.98 29.15 5.46
C SER A 27 0.68 29.85 6.79
N LYS A 28 0.62 29.10 7.91
CA LYS A 28 0.41 29.62 9.26
C LYS A 28 1.68 29.60 10.12
N GLY A 29 2.86 29.45 9.51
CA GLY A 29 4.15 29.58 10.20
C GLY A 29 4.67 28.29 10.85
N GLY A 30 4.11 27.13 10.51
CA GLY A 30 4.55 25.81 10.98
C GLY A 30 5.85 25.30 10.34
N PHE A 31 6.84 26.15 10.12
CA PHE A 31 8.12 25.77 9.50
C PHE A 31 9.05 24.97 10.43
N SER A 32 8.87 25.04 11.75
CA SER A 32 9.64 24.24 12.72
C SER A 32 8.79 23.14 13.34
N ARG A 33 9.39 21.95 13.56
CA ARG A 33 8.72 20.74 14.07
C ARG A 33 7.91 20.98 15.36
N MET A 34 8.44 21.78 16.29
CA MET A 34 7.74 22.14 17.53
C MET A 34 6.54 23.07 17.32
N ARG A 35 6.60 23.95 16.31
CA ARG A 35 5.49 24.87 15.99
C ARG A 35 4.38 24.19 15.20
N GLN A 36 4.65 23.11 14.48
CA GLN A 36 3.65 22.36 13.71
C GLN A 36 2.50 21.85 14.60
N PHE A 37 2.80 21.28 15.75
CA PHE A 37 1.79 20.82 16.70
C PHE A 37 0.99 21.97 17.31
N GLY A 38 1.65 23.10 17.59
CA GLY A 38 1.00 24.31 18.08
C GLY A 38 0.02 24.90 17.07
N VAL A 39 0.45 25.04 15.82
CA VAL A 39 -0.38 25.50 14.69
C VAL A 39 -1.54 24.54 14.44
N MET A 40 -1.28 23.23 14.44
CA MET A 40 -2.33 22.22 14.29
C MET A 40 -3.40 22.36 15.38
N ARG A 41 -3.00 22.51 16.64
CA ARG A 41 -3.93 22.70 17.76
C ARG A 41 -4.73 24.00 17.61
N ALA A 42 -4.09 25.09 17.19
CA ALA A 42 -4.74 26.37 16.94
C ALA A 42 -5.76 26.29 15.79
N VAL A 43 -5.41 25.61 14.69
CA VAL A 43 -6.32 25.36 13.56
C VAL A 43 -7.53 24.52 14.01
N LEU A 44 -7.31 23.46 14.79
CA LEU A 44 -8.40 22.60 15.30
C LEU A 44 -9.33 23.33 16.28
N ARG A 45 -8.79 24.26 17.07
CA ARG A 45 -9.57 25.14 17.95
C ARG A 45 -10.36 26.20 17.18
N GLY A 46 -9.98 26.48 15.93
CA GLY A 46 -10.61 27.50 15.09
C GLY A 46 -9.97 28.88 15.22
N ASP A 47 -8.82 28.99 15.87
CA ASP A 47 -8.11 30.26 16.09
C ASP A 47 -7.66 30.92 14.77
N HIS A 48 -7.65 30.17 13.67
CA HIS A 48 -7.35 30.63 12.31
C HIS A 48 -8.58 30.69 11.39
N GLY A 49 -9.79 30.69 11.96
CA GLY A 49 -11.07 30.78 11.24
C GLY A 49 -11.67 29.41 10.87
N SER A 50 -13.00 29.40 10.68
CA SER A 50 -13.78 28.19 10.36
C SER A 50 -13.39 27.57 9.02
N GLY A 51 -13.12 28.37 7.99
CA GLY A 51 -12.70 27.89 6.67
C GLY A 51 -11.40 27.10 6.72
N THR A 52 -10.37 27.63 7.40
CA THR A 52 -9.08 26.94 7.59
C THR A 52 -9.26 25.61 8.32
N ARG A 53 -10.11 25.58 9.35
CA ARG A 53 -10.42 24.37 10.10
C ARG A 53 -11.11 23.31 9.23
N VAL A 54 -12.09 23.71 8.42
CA VAL A 54 -12.79 22.78 7.51
C VAL A 54 -11.82 22.20 6.48
N VAL A 55 -11.02 23.04 5.82
CA VAL A 55 -10.00 22.58 4.85
C VAL A 55 -9.02 21.61 5.50
N PHE A 56 -8.56 21.91 6.72
CA PHE A 56 -7.67 21.05 7.47
C PHE A 56 -8.29 19.68 7.80
N LEU A 57 -9.55 19.65 8.23
CA LEU A 57 -10.27 18.41 8.51
C LEU A 57 -10.53 17.59 7.23
N VAL A 58 -10.92 18.25 6.14
CA VAL A 58 -11.10 17.60 4.84
C VAL A 58 -9.79 16.98 4.36
N ALA A 59 -8.66 17.67 4.52
CA ALA A 59 -7.34 17.14 4.18
C ALA A 59 -6.99 15.89 4.99
N LEU A 60 -7.29 15.88 6.30
CA LEU A 60 -7.11 14.71 7.16
C LEU A 60 -7.98 13.53 6.75
N VAL A 61 -9.28 13.77 6.47
CA VAL A 61 -10.19 12.74 6.01
C VAL A 61 -9.73 12.17 4.66
N ALA A 62 -9.30 13.03 3.72
CA ALA A 62 -8.76 12.61 2.44
C ALA A 62 -7.52 11.72 2.62
N MET A 63 -6.59 12.07 3.51
CA MET A 63 -5.43 11.22 3.81
C MET A 63 -5.82 9.86 4.40
N LEU A 64 -6.80 9.82 5.31
CA LEU A 64 -7.26 8.57 5.93
C LEU A 64 -7.96 7.67 4.90
N VAL A 65 -8.90 8.22 4.13
CA VAL A 65 -9.61 7.49 3.08
C VAL A 65 -8.63 7.03 2.00
N GLY A 66 -7.72 7.90 1.56
CA GLY A 66 -6.72 7.57 0.55
C GLY A 66 -5.80 6.44 1.01
N SER A 67 -5.36 6.47 2.26
CA SER A 67 -4.53 5.40 2.84
C SER A 67 -5.31 4.09 2.88
N GLY A 68 -6.57 4.11 3.32
CA GLY A 68 -7.43 2.93 3.33
C GLY A 68 -7.64 2.32 1.95
N LEU A 69 -7.92 3.15 0.94
CA LEU A 69 -8.05 2.71 -0.46
C LEU A 69 -6.74 2.13 -1.02
N THR A 70 -5.60 2.69 -0.62
CA THR A 70 -4.27 2.17 -1.01
C THR A 70 -4.07 0.75 -0.49
N PHE A 71 -4.33 0.51 0.80
CA PHE A 71 -4.24 -0.83 1.39
C PHE A 71 -5.25 -1.80 0.78
N ALA A 72 -6.49 -1.36 0.55
CA ALA A 72 -7.51 -2.17 -0.10
C ALA A 72 -7.08 -2.58 -1.52
N GLY A 73 -6.47 -1.66 -2.29
CA GLY A 73 -5.95 -1.94 -3.63
C GLY A 73 -4.77 -2.92 -3.61
N VAL A 74 -3.89 -2.86 -2.62
CA VAL A 74 -2.82 -3.86 -2.43
C VAL A 74 -3.42 -5.22 -2.08
N GLY A 75 -4.34 -5.28 -1.12
CA GLY A 75 -4.99 -6.53 -0.72
C GLY A 75 -5.74 -7.20 -1.87
N ALA A 76 -6.45 -6.43 -2.71
CA ALA A 76 -7.10 -6.95 -3.91
C ALA A 76 -6.09 -7.47 -4.95
N ALA A 77 -4.93 -6.81 -5.10
CA ALA A 77 -3.86 -7.30 -5.97
C ALA A 77 -3.27 -8.61 -5.47
N ASP A 78 -3.03 -8.73 -4.16
CA ASP A 78 -2.45 -9.92 -3.55
C ASP A 78 -3.43 -11.10 -3.59
N ALA A 79 -4.72 -10.87 -3.38
CA ALA A 79 -5.76 -11.87 -3.56
C ALA A 79 -5.80 -12.38 -5.01
N ALA A 80 -5.80 -11.48 -5.99
CA ALA A 80 -5.80 -11.85 -7.41
C ALA A 80 -4.54 -12.67 -7.79
N ARG A 81 -3.37 -12.30 -7.26
CA ARG A 81 -2.14 -13.07 -7.46
C ARG A 81 -2.21 -14.46 -6.85
N LEU A 82 -2.79 -14.60 -5.66
CA LEU A 82 -2.96 -15.90 -5.01
C LEU A 82 -3.91 -16.79 -5.82
N GLU A 83 -5.01 -16.24 -6.32
CA GLU A 83 -5.93 -16.95 -7.21
C GLU A 83 -5.25 -17.39 -8.52
N ALA A 84 -4.47 -16.50 -9.15
CA ALA A 84 -3.70 -16.82 -10.36
C ALA A 84 -2.67 -17.92 -10.11
N CYS A 85 -1.96 -17.86 -8.97
CA CYS A 85 -1.05 -18.91 -8.53
C CYS A 85 -1.78 -20.25 -8.36
N GLY A 86 -2.92 -20.25 -7.68
CA GLY A 86 -3.73 -21.46 -7.48
C GLY A 86 -4.30 -22.03 -8.77
N ALA A 87 -4.72 -21.20 -9.72
CA ALA A 87 -5.11 -21.64 -11.05
C ALA A 87 -3.94 -22.32 -11.77
N ARG A 88 -2.75 -21.70 -11.76
CA ARG A 88 -1.57 -22.23 -12.43
C ARG A 88 -1.08 -23.54 -11.82
N CYS A 89 -1.07 -23.66 -10.50
CA CYS A 89 -0.70 -24.91 -9.83
C CYS A 89 -1.68 -26.03 -10.16
N ARG A 90 -2.99 -25.75 -10.21
CA ARG A 90 -4.00 -26.73 -10.63
C ARG A 90 -3.84 -27.17 -12.08
N ASP A 91 -3.49 -26.27 -13.00
CA ASP A 91 -3.18 -26.63 -14.39
C ASP A 91 -1.97 -27.59 -14.48
N LEU A 92 -1.00 -27.44 -13.58
CA LEU A 92 0.15 -28.34 -13.42
C LEU A 92 -0.19 -29.59 -12.58
N GLY A 93 -1.45 -29.75 -12.20
CA GLY A 93 -2.03 -30.85 -11.42
C GLY A 93 -1.76 -30.80 -9.91
N TYR A 94 -1.16 -29.73 -9.40
CA TYR A 94 -0.74 -29.65 -7.99
C TYR A 94 -1.96 -29.35 -7.10
N PRO A 95 -2.16 -30.10 -6.00
CA PRO A 95 -3.30 -29.91 -5.12
C PRO A 95 -3.19 -28.62 -4.30
N ASP A 96 -1.98 -28.27 -3.88
CA ASP A 96 -1.73 -27.14 -2.98
C ASP A 96 -0.86 -26.07 -3.63
N HIS A 97 -1.04 -24.83 -3.15
CA HIS A 97 -0.30 -23.67 -3.62
C HIS A 97 -0.11 -22.66 -2.49
N ARG A 98 1.00 -21.93 -2.54
CA ARG A 98 1.24 -20.75 -1.68
C ARG A 98 2.12 -19.73 -2.37
N ILE A 99 2.09 -18.50 -1.88
CA ILE A 99 3.04 -17.45 -2.27
C ILE A 99 4.07 -17.29 -1.16
N GLY A 100 5.35 -17.29 -1.52
CA GLY A 100 6.44 -17.18 -0.56
C GLY A 100 7.77 -16.77 -1.21
N PRO A 101 8.85 -16.64 -0.41
CA PRO A 101 10.19 -16.54 -0.98
C PRO A 101 10.55 -17.83 -1.73
N ASN A 102 11.34 -17.71 -2.79
CA ASN A 102 11.88 -18.86 -3.51
C ASN A 102 12.83 -19.69 -2.64
N SER A 103 12.90 -21.01 -2.88
CA SER A 103 13.76 -21.95 -2.17
C SER A 103 15.24 -21.66 -2.36
N ASP A 104 15.61 -21.14 -3.52
CA ASP A 104 17.00 -20.86 -3.91
C ASP A 104 17.52 -19.52 -3.38
N ARG A 105 16.78 -18.91 -2.44
CA ARG A 105 17.16 -17.65 -1.83
C ARG A 105 18.45 -17.82 -1.02
N ASP A 106 19.51 -17.17 -1.48
CA ASP A 106 20.75 -17.01 -0.72
C ASP A 106 20.76 -15.65 -0.01
N ASP A 107 20.88 -15.64 1.31
CA ASP A 107 20.93 -14.41 2.10
C ASP A 107 22.16 -13.54 1.77
N ALA A 108 23.23 -14.13 1.22
CA ALA A 108 24.42 -13.40 0.78
C ALA A 108 24.26 -12.77 -0.63
N ASP A 109 23.38 -13.29 -1.47
CA ASP A 109 23.16 -12.82 -2.84
C ASP A 109 21.69 -12.43 -3.11
N ARG A 110 21.42 -11.13 -3.04
CA ARG A 110 20.09 -10.56 -3.29
C ARG A 110 19.57 -10.73 -4.72
N THR A 111 20.42 -11.08 -5.68
CA THR A 111 19.97 -11.29 -7.07
C THR A 111 19.14 -12.57 -7.21
N THR A 112 19.27 -13.50 -6.27
CA THR A 112 18.51 -14.75 -6.20
C THR A 112 17.12 -14.57 -5.58
N TRP A 113 16.82 -13.40 -5.01
CA TRP A 113 15.60 -13.17 -4.25
C TRP A 113 14.44 -12.84 -5.19
N PHE A 114 13.41 -13.68 -5.17
CA PHE A 114 12.13 -13.34 -5.79
C PHE A 114 10.97 -13.95 -5.03
N VAL A 115 9.78 -13.39 -5.24
CA VAL A 115 8.54 -13.95 -4.73
C VAL A 115 8.10 -15.06 -5.69
N ALA A 116 7.99 -16.28 -5.17
CA ALA A 116 7.58 -17.45 -5.90
C ALA A 116 6.12 -17.83 -5.59
N CYS A 117 5.41 -18.27 -6.62
CA CYS A 117 4.26 -19.15 -6.49
C CYS A 117 4.78 -20.58 -6.37
N ILE A 118 4.56 -21.19 -5.22
CA ILE A 118 5.07 -22.52 -4.87
C ILE A 118 3.89 -23.49 -4.98
N CYS A 119 4.00 -24.47 -5.87
CA CYS A 119 3.03 -25.55 -6.03
C CYS A 119 3.51 -26.79 -5.27
N GLU A 120 2.71 -27.30 -4.34
CA GLU A 120 3.08 -28.42 -3.45
C GLU A 120 2.17 -29.65 -3.67
N GLY A 121 2.73 -30.84 -3.50
CA GLY A 121 2.01 -32.11 -3.58
C GLY A 121 2.82 -33.24 -2.95
N ALA A 122 2.15 -34.18 -2.29
CA ALA A 122 2.81 -35.23 -1.50
C ALA A 122 3.73 -36.15 -2.33
N ASP A 123 3.40 -36.36 -3.61
CA ASP A 123 4.06 -37.36 -4.46
C ASP A 123 5.09 -36.78 -5.44
N ARG A 124 5.46 -35.49 -5.30
CA ARG A 124 6.40 -34.83 -6.23
C ARG A 124 7.09 -33.62 -5.63
N PRO A 125 8.30 -33.27 -6.13
CA PRO A 125 8.99 -32.09 -5.67
C PRO A 125 8.16 -30.81 -5.92
N PRO A 126 8.25 -29.83 -5.02
CA PRO A 126 7.60 -28.54 -5.19
C PRO A 126 8.14 -27.85 -6.45
N THR A 127 7.24 -27.22 -7.19
CA THR A 127 7.62 -26.39 -8.35
C THR A 127 7.45 -24.93 -7.99
N GLU A 128 8.46 -24.12 -8.26
CA GLU A 128 8.45 -22.69 -8.03
C GLU A 128 8.34 -21.92 -9.35
N LEU A 129 7.38 -21.00 -9.40
CA LEU A 129 7.14 -20.11 -10.53
C LEU A 129 7.33 -18.67 -10.06
N ARG A 130 7.90 -17.80 -10.89
CA ARG A 130 7.98 -16.37 -10.55
C ARG A 130 6.58 -15.77 -10.44
N ALA A 131 6.23 -15.24 -9.28
CA ALA A 131 4.92 -14.62 -9.04
C ALA A 131 4.74 -13.29 -9.80
N GLU A 132 5.82 -12.71 -10.32
CA GLU A 132 5.80 -11.44 -11.07
C GLU A 132 5.17 -11.55 -12.46
N GLY A 133 5.06 -12.77 -13.00
CA GLY A 133 4.50 -13.08 -14.33
C GLY A 133 3.13 -13.78 -14.31
N LEU A 134 2.51 -13.88 -13.13
CA LEU A 134 1.16 -14.43 -12.92
C LEU A 134 0.16 -13.28 -12.74
#